data_AF-A0A8S0FR29-F1
#
_entry.id   AF-A0A8S0FR29-F1
#
_cell.length_a   1.000
_cell.length_b   1.000
_cell.length_c   1.000
_cell.angle_alpha   90.00
_cell.angle_beta   90.00
_cell.angle_gamma   90.00
#
_symmetry.space_group_name_H-M   'P 1'
#
loop_
_entity.id
_entity.type
_entity.pdbx_description
1 polymer ?
#
loop_
_entity_poly.entity_id
_entity_poly.type
_entity_poly.pdbx_seq_one_letter_code
_entity_poly.pdbx_strand_id
1 'polypeptide(L)'
;MTIATIVYWMNPAGNPTVDMICMIVIGFLIYGPVMLIGLHALELAPKKAAGTAAGFTGLFGYLGGSVAASAIVGYTVDFFGWDGGFMVMIGGSILAVILLIVVMIGEKRRHEQLLQKRNGG
;
A
#
# COMPACT_ATOMS: atom_id res chain seq x y z
N MET A 1 0.93 -4.81 -8.31
CA MET A 1 2.37 -4.99 -8.06
C MET A 1 2.73 -6.41 -7.60
N THR A 2 2.00 -7.02 -6.66
CA THR A 2 2.36 -8.32 -6.05
C THR A 2 2.67 -9.43 -7.06
N ILE A 3 1.86 -9.57 -8.11
CA ILE A 3 2.08 -10.56 -9.18
C ILE A 3 3.38 -10.26 -9.94
N ALA A 4 3.62 -9.00 -10.32
CA ALA A 4 4.85 -8.61 -11.02
C ALA A 4 6.10 -8.79 -10.13
N THR A 5 5.98 -8.59 -8.81
CA THR A 5 7.05 -8.87 -7.84
C THR A 5 7.36 -10.37 -7.76
N ILE A 6 6.34 -11.23 -7.78
CA ILE A 6 6.53 -12.69 -7.81
C ILE A 6 7.18 -13.13 -9.12
N VAL A 7 6.72 -12.62 -10.26
CA VAL A 7 7.29 -12.94 -11.57
C VAL A 7 8.75 -12.49 -11.66
N TYR A 8 9.08 -11.31 -11.13
CA TYR A 8 10.46 -10.83 -11.03
C TYR A 8 11.32 -11.75 -10.15
N TRP A 9 10.82 -12.17 -8.98
CA TRP A 9 11.57 -13.04 -8.08
C TRP A 9 11.82 -14.43 -8.66
N MET A 10 10.87 -14.99 -9.41
CA MET A 10 11.00 -16.31 -10.03
C MET A 10 11.71 -16.29 -11.40
N ASN A 11 12.11 -15.12 -11.91
CA ASN A 11 12.73 -15.02 -13.23
C ASN A 11 14.17 -15.57 -13.21
N PRO A 12 14.50 -16.61 -13.99
CA PRO A 12 15.85 -17.15 -14.05
C PRO A 12 16.82 -16.17 -14.73
N ALA A 13 18.09 -16.23 -14.33
CA ALA A 13 19.15 -15.41 -14.91
C ALA A 13 19.24 -15.62 -16.43
N GLY A 14 19.20 -14.53 -17.20
CA GLY A 14 19.27 -14.55 -18.67
C GLY A 14 18.08 -13.91 -19.38
N ASN A 15 17.04 -13.47 -18.66
CA ASN A 15 15.89 -12.80 -19.25
C ASN A 15 15.69 -11.34 -18.75
N PRO A 16 16.57 -10.41 -19.13
CA PRO A 16 16.52 -9.01 -18.67
C PRO A 16 15.30 -8.24 -19.18
N THR A 17 14.68 -8.68 -20.29
CA THR A 17 13.46 -8.05 -20.80
C THR A 17 12.28 -8.24 -19.85
N VAL A 18 12.16 -9.42 -19.23
CA VAL A 18 11.13 -9.68 -18.20
C VAL A 18 11.37 -8.82 -16.97
N ASP A 19 12.62 -8.64 -16.54
CA ASP A 19 12.95 -7.76 -15.42
C ASP A 19 12.57 -6.30 -15.70
N MET A 20 12.87 -5.80 -16.90
CA MET A 20 12.50 -4.45 -17.31
C MET A 20 10.98 -4.25 -17.32
N ILE A 21 10.23 -5.18 -17.90
CA ILE A 21 8.76 -5.11 -17.94
C ILE A 21 8.19 -5.15 -16.52
N CYS A 22 8.68 -6.06 -15.67
CA CYS A 22 8.27 -6.16 -14.28
C CYS A 22 8.53 -4.86 -13.51
N MET A 23 9.71 -4.24 -13.68
CA MET A 23 10.03 -2.97 -13.02
C MET A 23 9.13 -1.82 -13.48
N ILE A 24 8.82 -1.73 -14.78
CA ILE A 24 7.87 -0.74 -15.30
C ILE A 24 6.49 -0.95 -14.67
N VAL A 25 6.00 -2.19 -14.66
CA VAL A 25 4.68 -2.53 -14.12
C VAL A 25 4.60 -2.27 -12.61
N ILE A 26 5.65 -2.62 -11.86
CA ILE A 26 5.73 -2.36 -10.41
C ILE A 26 5.70 -0.85 -10.16
N GLY A 27 6.55 -0.06 -10.83
CA GLY A 27 6.63 1.38 -10.67
C GLY A 27 5.31 2.09 -11.01
N PHE A 28 4.67 1.71 -12.11
CA PHE A 28 3.37 2.25 -12.51
C PHE A 28 2.27 1.92 -11.49
N LEU A 29 2.21 0.67 -11.02
CA LEU A 29 1.13 0.21 -10.13
C LEU A 29 1.27 0.65 -8.67
N ILE A 30 2.44 1.09 -8.21
CA ILE A 30 2.62 1.61 -6.84
C ILE A 30 2.03 3.00 -6.71
N TYR A 31 2.16 3.85 -7.74
CA TYR A 31 1.69 5.23 -7.69
C TYR A 31 0.17 5.35 -7.56
N GLY A 32 -0.58 4.44 -8.19
CA GLY A 32 -2.05 4.44 -8.13
C GLY A 32 -2.59 4.40 -6.69
N PRO A 33 -2.32 3.34 -5.91
CA PRO A 33 -2.75 3.24 -4.52
C PRO A 33 -2.24 4.39 -3.64
N VAL A 34 -0.98 4.81 -3.80
CA VAL A 34 -0.40 5.91 -3.00
C VAL A 34 -1.18 7.20 -3.18
N MET A 35 -1.55 7.55 -4.41
CA MET A 35 -2.35 8.73 -4.71
C MET A 35 -3.79 8.59 -4.18
N LEU A 36 -4.41 7.41 -4.34
CA LEU A 36 -5.77 7.15 -3.90
C LEU A 36 -5.91 7.27 -2.38
N ILE A 37 -4.93 6.81 -1.59
CA ILE A 37 -4.94 6.94 -0.12
C ILE A 37 -4.90 8.42 0.30
N GLY A 38 -4.10 9.24 -0.39
CA GLY A 38 -4.04 10.68 -0.11
C GLY A 38 -5.37 11.38 -0.38
N LEU A 39 -6.01 11.09 -1.52
CA LEU A 39 -7.35 11.57 -1.85
C LEU A 39 -8.39 11.12 -0.82
N HIS A 40 -8.32 9.85 -0.43
CA HIS A 40 -9.22 9.27 0.54
C HIS A 40 -9.13 9.93 1.92
N ALA A 41 -7.91 10.25 2.37
CA ALA A 41 -7.70 11.00 3.61
C ALA A 41 -8.27 12.43 3.56
N LEU A 42 -8.29 13.07 2.37
CA LEU A 42 -8.92 14.37 2.17
C LEU A 42 -10.44 14.31 2.30
N GLU A 43 -11.07 13.27 1.76
CA GLU A 43 -12.53 13.08 1.79
C GLU A 43 -13.07 12.79 3.20
N LEU A 44 -12.29 12.09 4.02
CA LEU A 44 -12.67 11.71 5.39
C LEU A 44 -12.56 12.86 6.41
N ALA A 45 -11.74 13.87 6.13
CA ALA A 45 -11.43 14.94 7.06
C ALA A 45 -12.24 16.23 6.79
N PRO A 46 -12.54 17.04 7.83
CA PRO A 46 -13.18 18.34 7.65
C PRO A 46 -12.38 19.25 6.71
N LYS A 47 -13.05 20.09 5.92
CA LYS A 47 -12.41 20.97 4.90
C LYS A 47 -11.25 21.83 5.44
N LYS A 48 -11.27 22.19 6.72
CA LYS A 48 -10.18 22.94 7.40
C LYS A 48 -8.96 22.08 7.79
N ALA A 49 -9.13 20.76 7.92
CA ALA A 49 -8.12 19.81 8.38
C ALA A 49 -7.73 18.76 7.31
N ALA A 50 -8.37 18.78 6.14
CA ALA A 50 -8.11 17.85 5.06
C ALA A 50 -6.63 17.80 4.66
N GLY A 51 -6.01 18.97 4.43
CA GLY A 51 -4.58 19.05 4.10
C GLY A 51 -3.67 18.42 5.16
N THR A 52 -3.98 18.63 6.44
CA THR A 52 -3.23 18.03 7.56
C THR A 52 -3.44 16.52 7.64
N ALA A 53 -4.66 16.03 7.41
CA ALA A 53 -4.94 14.59 7.41
C ALA A 53 -4.20 13.86 6.28
N ALA A 54 -4.26 14.39 5.05
CA ALA A 54 -3.52 13.84 3.92
C ALA A 54 -1.99 13.93 4.12
N GLY A 55 -1.50 15.06 4.64
CA GLY A 55 -0.10 15.24 4.99
C GLY A 55 0.37 14.26 6.08
N PHE A 56 -0.47 13.99 7.08
CA PHE A 56 -0.19 13.01 8.13
C PHE A 56 -0.11 11.58 7.56
N THR A 57 -1.07 11.18 6.71
CA THR A 57 -1.02 9.86 6.06
C THR A 57 0.21 9.72 5.16
N GLY A 58 0.58 10.78 4.44
CA GLY A 58 1.78 10.79 3.61
C GLY A 58 3.07 10.69 4.43
N LEU A 59 3.15 11.45 5.53
CA LEU A 59 4.33 11.43 6.41
C LEU A 59 4.55 10.06 7.05
N PHE A 60 3.51 9.47 7.65
CA PHE A 60 3.62 8.16 8.29
C PHE A 60 3.78 7.02 7.26
N GLY A 61 3.11 7.12 6.11
CA GLY A 61 3.29 6.18 5.02
C GLY A 61 4.72 6.19 4.47
N TYR A 62 5.29 7.38 4.26
CA TYR A 62 6.64 7.52 3.71
C TYR A 62 7.72 7.22 4.74
N LEU A 63 7.69 7.83 5.93
CA LEU A 63 8.71 7.60 6.96
C LEU A 63 8.65 6.17 7.49
N GLY A 64 7.45 5.70 7.85
CA GLY A 64 7.27 4.33 8.33
C GLY A 64 7.61 3.30 7.25
N GLY A 65 7.13 3.54 6.02
CA GLY A 65 7.41 2.68 4.87
C GLY A 65 8.90 2.64 4.52
N SER A 66 9.59 3.78 4.52
CA SER A 66 11.03 3.85 4.20
C SER A 66 11.89 3.19 5.27
N VAL A 67 11.55 3.38 6.56
CA VAL A 67 12.24 2.70 7.66
C VAL A 67 12.00 1.19 7.61
N ALA A 68 10.77 0.75 7.35
CA ALA A 68 10.49 -0.67 7.15
C ALA A 68 11.24 -1.24 5.94
N ALA A 69 11.24 -0.54 4.81
CA ALA A 69 11.92 -0.97 3.58
C ALA A 69 13.44 -1.01 3.73
N SER A 70 14.04 -0.17 4.58
CA SER A 70 15.48 -0.17 4.81
C SER A 70 15.87 -1.14 5.93
N ALA A 71 15.26 -1.01 7.11
CA ALA A 71 15.64 -1.81 8.29
C ALA A 71 15.07 -3.23 8.24
N ILE A 72 13.77 -3.40 7.99
CA ILE A 72 13.14 -4.74 8.04
C ILE A 72 13.64 -5.58 6.87
N VAL A 73 13.63 -5.04 5.65
CA VAL A 73 14.15 -5.78 4.48
C VAL A 73 15.64 -5.99 4.61
N GLY A 74 16.43 -5.00 5.04
CA GLY A 74 17.87 -5.14 5.25
C GLY A 74 18.20 -6.27 6.22
N TYR A 75 17.63 -6.25 7.43
CA TYR A 75 17.81 -7.32 8.41
C TYR A 75 17.32 -8.68 7.88
N THR A 76 16.19 -8.71 7.18
CA THR A 76 15.68 -9.98 6.63
C THR A 76 16.61 -10.54 5.56
N VAL A 77 17.18 -9.70 4.70
CA VAL A 77 18.13 -10.14 3.67
C VAL A 77 19.44 -10.62 4.28
N ASP A 78 19.92 -9.98 5.36
CA ASP A 78 21.14 -10.39 6.05
C ASP A 78 21.03 -11.79 6.67
N PHE A 79 19.85 -12.16 7.21
CA PHE A 79 19.64 -13.45 7.89
C PHE A 79 18.97 -14.54 7.04
N PHE A 80 18.05 -14.18 6.15
CA PHE A 80 17.23 -15.10 5.35
C PHE A 80 17.46 -14.96 3.84
N GLY A 81 18.39 -14.10 3.42
CA GLY A 81 18.67 -13.84 2.01
C GLY A 81 17.57 -13.08 1.28
N TRP A 82 17.75 -12.92 -0.03
CA TRP A 82 16.82 -12.18 -0.87
C TRP A 82 15.42 -12.80 -0.92
N ASP A 83 15.30 -14.12 -0.78
CA ASP A 83 14.01 -14.83 -0.69
C ASP A 83 13.17 -14.32 0.48
N GLY A 84 13.80 -14.12 1.65
CA GLY A 84 13.15 -13.51 2.81
C GLY A 84 12.72 -12.06 2.54
N GLY A 85 13.57 -11.29 1.84
CA GLY A 85 13.25 -9.92 1.42
C GLY A 85 12.00 -9.85 0.52
N PHE A 86 11.92 -10.72 -0.50
CA PHE A 86 10.75 -10.80 -1.37
C PHE A 86 9.50 -11.28 -0.62
N MET A 87 9.62 -12.25 0.30
CA MET A 87 8.51 -12.67 1.16
C MET A 87 7.94 -11.51 1.98
N VAL A 88 8.79 -10.67 2.59
CA VAL A 88 8.36 -9.50 3.36
C VAL A 88 7.62 -8.49 2.46
N MET A 89 8.13 -8.22 1.26
CA MET A 89 7.48 -7.31 0.31
C MET A 89 6.11 -7.82 -0.16
N ILE A 90 6.01 -9.11 -0.48
CA ILE A 90 4.75 -9.76 -0.89
C ILE A 90 3.75 -9.75 0.28
N GLY A 91 4.19 -10.15 1.48
CA GLY A 91 3.37 -10.16 2.69
C GLY A 91 2.84 -8.78 3.04
N GLY A 92 3.69 -7.75 2.99
CA GLY A 92 3.30 -6.35 3.18
C GLY A 92 2.28 -5.87 2.15
N SER A 93 2.44 -6.27 0.89
CA SER A 93 1.49 -5.95 -0.18
C SER A 93 0.11 -6.56 0.05
N ILE A 94 0.06 -7.83 0.48
CA ILE A 94 -1.20 -8.52 0.80
C ILE A 94 -1.87 -7.87 2.02
N LEU A 95 -1.09 -7.58 3.07
CA LEU A 95 -1.59 -6.92 4.27
C LEU A 95 -2.17 -5.53 3.95
N ALA A 96 -1.52 -4.76 3.08
CA ALA A 96 -2.03 -3.47 2.63
C ALA A 96 -3.39 -3.58 1.93
N VAL A 97 -3.58 -4.60 1.08
CA VAL A 97 -4.88 -4.86 0.43
C VAL A 97 -5.95 -5.23 1.46
N ILE A 98 -5.63 -6.09 2.43
CA ILE A 98 -6.56 -6.46 3.51
C ILE A 98 -6.98 -5.23 4.32
N LEU A 99 -6.01 -4.40 4.72
CA LEU A 99 -6.30 -3.17 5.48
C LEU A 99 -7.16 -2.19 4.67
N LEU A 100 -6.91 -2.05 3.37
CA LEU A 100 -7.72 -1.21 2.49
C LEU A 100 -9.15 -1.72 2.39
N ILE A 101 -9.35 -3.04 2.29
CA ILE A 101 -10.69 -3.66 2.34
C ILE A 101 -11.39 -3.38 3.68
N VAL A 102 -10.67 -3.49 4.80
CA VAL A 102 -11.23 -3.20 6.13
C VAL A 102 -11.69 -1.74 6.23
N VAL A 103 -10.90 -0.79 5.71
CA VAL A 103 -11.26 0.63 5.64
C VAL A 103 -12.54 0.83 4.82
N MET A 104 -12.60 0.27 3.61
CA MET A 104 -13.78 0.38 2.74
C MET A 104 -15.06 -0.16 3.40
N ILE A 105 -14.97 -1.31 4.10
CA ILE A 105 -16.11 -1.88 4.83
C ILE A 105 -16.52 -0.99 6.01
N GLY A 106 -15.54 -0.42 6.72
CA GLY A 106 -15.78 0.50 7.83
C GLY A 106 -16.53 1.76 7.38
N GLU A 107 -16.15 2.33 6.24
CA GLU A 107 -16.82 3.49 5.67
C GLU A 107 -18.22 3.19 5.18
N LYS A 108 -18.42 2.05 4.50
CA LYS A 108 -19.76 1.64 4.05
C LYS A 108 -20.72 1.56 5.24
N ARG A 109 -20.28 0.96 6.35
CA ARG A 109 -21.07 0.90 7.60
C ARG A 109 -21.36 2.29 8.18
N ARG A 110 -20.39 3.21 8.17
CA ARG A 110 -20.59 4.58 8.67
C ARG A 110 -21.58 5.36 7.79
N HIS A 111 -21.53 5.19 6.48
CA HIS A 111 -22.49 5.79 5.55
C HIS A 111 -23.91 5.25 5.77
N GLU A 112 -24.08 3.93 5.96
CA GLU A 112 -25.38 3.32 6.26
C GLU A 112 -25.96 3.84 7.59
N GLN A 113 -25.13 4.01 8.63
CA GLN A 113 -25.57 4.58 9.91
C GLN A 113 -26.02 6.04 9.80
N LEU A 114 -25.33 6.85 8.98
CA LEU A 114 -25.73 8.23 8.72
C LEU A 114 -27.07 8.31 7.96
N LEU A 115 -27.30 7.40 7.01
CA LEU A 115 -28.56 7.30 6.28
C LEU A 115 -29.71 6.87 7.21
N GLN A 116 -29.48 5.92 8.10
CA GLN A 116 -30.49 5.51 9.09
C GLN A 116 -30.83 6.64 10.07
N LYS A 117 -29.84 7.39 10.56
CA LYS A 117 -30.08 8.57 11.41
C LYS A 117 -30.85 9.69 10.70
N ARG A 118 -30.66 9.86 9.39
CA ARG A 118 -31.39 10.86 8.59
C ARG A 118 -32.82 10.43 8.25
N ASN A 119 -33.07 9.13 8.09
CA ASN A 119 -34.39 8.60 7.74
C ASN A 119 -35.26 8.27 8.98
N GLY A 120 -34.66 8.19 10.17
CA GLY A 120 -35.32 7.85 11.43
C GLY A 120 -35.61 9.03 12.37
N GLY A 121 -35.47 10.27 11.90
CA GLY A 121 -35.84 11.50 12.61
C GLY A 121 -36.72 12.38 11.74
#